data_AF-A0A9P8L024-F1
#
_entry.id   AF-A0A9P8L024-F1
#
_cell.length_a   1.000
_cell.length_b   1.000
_cell.length_c   1.000
_cell.angle_alpha   90.00
_cell.angle_beta   90.00
_cell.angle_gamma   90.00
#
_symmetry.space_group_name_H-M   'P 1'
#
loop_
_entity.id
_entity.type
_entity.pdbx_description
1 polymer ?
#
loop_
_entity_poly.entity_id
_entity_poly.type
_entity_poly.pdbx_seq_one_letter_code
_entity_poly.pdbx_strand_id
1 'polypeptide(L)'
;MSTDVSTFHKEQASEDHRGTPEAPGRVVTLIERCAWEKLADHYTIADSKVWGIAYRIVASRVTEVQEYLDIREINGYSIHYTSFYPGDPSSYGGPIHAMVYIGTPDNPQFIGPQDPQELAEHIWCSKGPSGENKEYLFELEEGLEGLSPESGDKHVRDLAARVREIEDRVGGAVRPVRNYGGQLHATEFRGVGEIDDQNEADKA
;
A
#
# COMPACT_ATOMS: atom_id res chain seq x y z
N MET A 1 -7.21 -12.12 -10.13
CA MET A 1 -8.30 -11.30 -10.71
C MET A 1 -7.68 -9.98 -11.12
N SER A 2 -8.04 -9.42 -12.27
CA SER A 2 -7.41 -8.21 -12.82
C SER A 2 -8.38 -7.35 -13.63
N THR A 3 -8.05 -6.09 -13.92
CA THR A 3 -8.91 -5.19 -14.72
C THR A 3 -8.52 -5.09 -16.20
N ASP A 4 -9.49 -4.67 -17.03
CA ASP A 4 -9.32 -4.21 -18.42
C ASP A 4 -8.31 -3.04 -18.47
N VAL A 5 -8.37 -2.17 -17.45
CA VAL A 5 -7.36 -1.15 -17.19
C VAL A 5 -6.01 -1.82 -16.95
N SER A 6 -5.17 -1.81 -17.98
CA SER A 6 -3.72 -1.76 -17.77
C SER A 6 -3.45 -0.48 -17.00
N THR A 7 -3.30 -0.63 -15.68
CA THR A 7 -3.25 0.47 -14.74
C THR A 7 -1.83 0.61 -14.25
N PHE A 8 -1.39 1.84 -14.05
CA PHE A 8 0.01 2.11 -13.71
C PHE A 8 0.04 2.64 -12.29
N HIS A 9 0.57 1.85 -11.36
CA HIS A 9 0.86 2.32 -10.01
C HIS A 9 1.82 3.51 -10.10
N LYS A 10 1.36 4.66 -9.62
CA LYS A 10 2.11 5.91 -9.45
C LYS A 10 1.62 6.51 -8.14
N GLU A 11 2.41 7.39 -7.53
CA GLU A 11 2.13 7.84 -6.17
C GLU A 11 1.29 9.11 -6.11
N GLN A 12 0.33 9.09 -5.20
CA GLN A 12 -0.43 10.24 -4.75
C GLN A 12 0.02 10.64 -3.33
N ALA A 13 0.01 11.93 -3.02
CA ALA A 13 0.24 12.43 -1.67
C ALA A 13 -0.86 11.95 -0.71
N SER A 14 -0.48 11.48 0.48
CA SER A 14 -1.43 11.23 1.58
C SER A 14 -1.13 12.18 2.75
N GLU A 15 -2.02 13.15 2.94
CA GLU A 15 -1.90 14.22 3.93
C GLU A 15 -2.68 13.93 5.23
N ASP A 16 -3.41 12.82 5.25
CA ASP A 16 -4.52 12.50 6.15
C ASP A 16 -4.41 11.09 6.77
N HIS A 17 -3.83 10.13 6.03
CA HIS A 17 -3.72 8.73 6.42
C HIS A 17 -2.28 8.30 6.71
N ARG A 18 -1.37 8.35 5.73
CA ARG A 18 0.02 7.86 5.85
C ARG A 18 1.08 8.97 5.88
N GLY A 19 0.65 10.23 5.92
CA GLY A 19 1.47 11.42 6.20
C GLY A 19 0.68 12.51 6.93
N THR A 20 1.14 13.76 6.84
CA THR A 20 0.43 14.98 7.28
C THR A 20 0.41 16.04 6.16
N PRO A 21 -0.34 17.15 6.27
CA PRO A 21 -0.32 18.21 5.25
C PRO A 21 1.06 18.87 5.07
N GLU A 22 1.87 18.89 6.13
CA GLU A 22 3.24 19.41 6.12
C GLU A 22 4.29 18.39 5.67
N ALA A 23 3.96 17.09 5.80
CA ALA A 23 4.82 15.95 5.47
C ALA A 23 3.99 14.83 4.80
N PRO A 24 3.51 15.06 3.56
CA PRO A 24 2.61 14.12 2.88
C PRO A 24 3.31 12.79 2.58
N GLY A 25 2.63 11.69 2.86
CA GLY A 25 3.04 10.34 2.51
C GLY A 25 2.90 10.06 1.01
N ARG A 26 2.98 8.78 0.65
CA ARG A 26 2.86 8.24 -0.70
C ARG A 26 1.98 7.00 -0.66
N VAL A 27 0.90 7.02 -1.42
CA VAL A 27 -0.02 5.89 -1.60
C VAL A 27 -0.21 5.63 -3.08
N VAL A 28 -0.36 4.36 -3.48
CA VAL A 28 -0.53 4.04 -4.89
C VAL A 28 -1.88 4.56 -5.36
N THR A 29 -1.86 5.31 -6.45
CA THR A 29 -3.05 5.64 -7.23
C THR A 29 -3.01 4.92 -8.57
N LEU A 30 -4.17 4.88 -9.21
CA LEU A 30 -4.39 4.25 -10.50
C LEU A 30 -4.32 5.31 -11.61
N ILE A 31 -3.78 4.95 -12.78
CA ILE A 31 -3.82 5.81 -13.97
C ILE A 31 -4.30 4.99 -15.18
N GLU A 32 -5.24 5.55 -15.96
CA GLU A 32 -5.60 5.03 -17.27
C GLU A 32 -4.42 5.03 -18.25
N ARG A 33 -4.33 3.99 -19.10
CA ARG A 33 -3.32 3.89 -20.18
C ARG A 33 -3.21 5.16 -21.02
N CYS A 34 -4.34 5.71 -21.46
CA CYS A 34 -4.36 6.88 -22.34
C CYS A 34 -3.84 8.16 -21.67
N ALA A 35 -3.66 8.17 -20.33
CA ALA A 35 -3.03 9.24 -19.58
C ALA A 35 -1.57 8.90 -19.24
N TRP A 36 -1.26 7.64 -18.87
CA TRP A 36 0.12 7.19 -18.67
C TRP A 36 0.98 7.29 -19.94
N GLU A 37 0.43 6.97 -21.11
CA GLU A 37 1.12 7.10 -22.41
C GLU A 37 1.43 8.56 -22.81
N LYS A 38 0.96 9.54 -22.04
CA LYS A 38 1.29 10.97 -22.18
C LYS A 38 2.31 11.47 -21.14
N LEU A 39 2.64 10.67 -20.12
CA LEU A 39 3.65 11.02 -19.14
C LEU A 39 5.04 10.98 -19.79
N ALA A 40 5.88 11.96 -19.47
CA ALA A 40 7.22 12.09 -20.05
C ALA A 40 8.20 11.01 -19.57
N ASP A 41 7.85 10.25 -18.54
CA ASP A 41 8.55 9.06 -18.10
C ASP A 41 7.74 7.80 -18.46
N HIS A 42 8.44 6.79 -18.97
CA HIS A 42 7.96 5.42 -18.93
C HIS A 42 8.95 4.64 -18.07
N TYR A 43 8.79 4.69 -16.74
CA TYR A 43 9.49 3.73 -15.88
C TYR A 43 9.18 2.33 -16.40
N THR A 44 10.22 1.59 -16.80
CA THR A 44 10.15 0.68 -17.96
C THR A 44 9.49 -0.67 -17.70
N ILE A 45 8.88 -0.84 -16.54
CA ILE A 45 8.27 -2.09 -16.06
C ILE A 45 6.81 -1.81 -15.72
N ALA A 46 5.96 -1.89 -16.74
CA ALA A 46 4.52 -1.80 -16.58
C ALA A 46 3.85 -3.07 -17.12
N ASP A 47 3.22 -3.83 -16.23
CA ASP A 47 2.38 -4.95 -16.64
C ASP A 47 1.05 -4.43 -17.20
N SER A 48 0.51 -5.12 -18.21
CA SER A 48 -0.72 -4.69 -18.89
C SER A 48 -2.00 -4.98 -18.09
N LYS A 49 -1.89 -5.27 -16.79
CA LYS A 49 -2.96 -5.68 -15.89
C LYS A 49 -2.61 -5.24 -14.47
N VAL A 50 -3.57 -4.69 -13.72
CA VAL A 50 -3.47 -4.57 -12.25
C VAL A 50 -4.36 -5.61 -11.60
N TRP A 51 -3.88 -6.15 -10.48
CA TRP A 51 -4.56 -7.17 -9.70
C TRP A 51 -5.26 -6.53 -8.50
N GLY A 52 -6.38 -7.11 -8.07
CA GLY A 52 -7.14 -6.60 -6.93
C GLY A 52 -8.38 -7.43 -6.62
N ILE A 53 -9.21 -6.90 -5.72
CA ILE A 53 -10.46 -7.52 -5.23
C ILE A 53 -11.64 -6.64 -5.63
N ALA A 54 -12.66 -7.22 -6.26
CA ALA A 54 -13.94 -6.56 -6.49
C ALA A 54 -14.94 -6.94 -5.39
N TYR A 55 -15.40 -5.95 -4.63
CA TYR A 55 -16.37 -6.14 -3.56
C TYR A 55 -17.81 -6.00 -4.06
N ARG A 56 -18.65 -7.01 -3.83
CA ARG A 56 -20.09 -6.95 -4.16
C ARG A 56 -20.87 -6.35 -2.99
N ILE A 57 -21.21 -5.06 -3.10
CA ILE A 57 -22.12 -4.40 -2.16
C ILE A 57 -23.54 -4.98 -2.31
N VAL A 58 -24.25 -5.15 -1.20
CA VAL A 58 -25.65 -5.59 -1.19
C VAL A 58 -26.54 -4.44 -1.70
N ALA A 59 -27.47 -4.72 -2.62
CA ALA A 59 -28.25 -3.70 -3.34
C ALA A 59 -28.92 -2.65 -2.44
N SER A 60 -29.40 -3.04 -1.24
CA SER A 60 -30.03 -2.14 -0.27
C SER A 60 -29.07 -1.21 0.49
N ARG A 61 -27.76 -1.35 0.28
CA ARG A 61 -26.68 -0.55 0.90
C ARG A 61 -25.79 0.18 -0.11
N VAL A 62 -26.11 0.13 -1.41
CA VAL A 62 -25.25 0.74 -2.45
C VAL A 62 -25.07 2.23 -2.21
N THR A 63 -26.14 2.96 -1.90
CA THR A 63 -26.09 4.39 -1.57
C THR A 63 -25.29 4.66 -0.28
N GLU A 64 -25.59 3.95 0.81
CA GLU A 64 -24.88 4.06 2.11
C GLU A 64 -23.35 3.88 1.95
N VAL A 65 -22.93 2.85 1.22
CA VAL A 65 -21.51 2.54 1.02
C VAL A 65 -20.86 3.48 0.01
N GLN A 66 -21.58 3.91 -1.02
CA GLN A 66 -21.04 4.89 -1.97
C GLN A 66 -20.84 6.26 -1.30
N GLU A 67 -21.81 6.76 -0.53
CA GLU A 67 -21.69 8.02 0.22
C GLU A 67 -20.50 8.00 1.20
N TYR A 68 -20.27 6.85 1.85
CA TYR A 68 -19.08 6.65 2.70
C TYR A 68 -17.76 6.69 1.90
N LEU A 69 -17.71 6.04 0.74
CA LEU A 69 -16.51 6.03 -0.11
C LEU A 69 -16.26 7.39 -0.78
N ASP A 70 -17.30 8.09 -1.22
CA ASP A 70 -17.22 9.45 -1.80
C ASP A 70 -16.66 10.47 -0.78
N ILE A 71 -16.89 10.25 0.52
CA ILE A 71 -16.25 11.04 1.60
C ILE A 71 -14.80 10.61 1.83
N ARG A 72 -14.49 9.30 1.76
CA ARG A 72 -13.13 8.78 2.02
C ARG A 72 -12.14 9.15 0.91
N GLU A 73 -12.57 9.09 -0.34
CA GLU A 73 -11.74 9.34 -1.53
C GLU A 73 -11.83 10.81 -2.03
N ILE A 74 -12.41 11.71 -1.21
CA ILE A 74 -12.71 13.12 -1.56
C ILE A 74 -11.48 13.93 -2.03
N ASN A 75 -10.28 13.49 -1.66
CA ASN A 75 -9.00 14.11 -2.00
C ASN A 75 -8.56 13.80 -3.45
N GLY A 76 -9.39 14.24 -4.40
CA GLY A 76 -9.07 14.28 -5.84
C GLY A 76 -9.14 12.95 -6.58
N TYR A 77 -9.68 11.89 -5.98
CA TYR A 77 -10.10 10.71 -6.76
C TYR A 77 -11.41 11.01 -7.51
N SER A 78 -11.62 10.26 -8.59
CA SER A 78 -12.81 10.31 -9.43
C SER A 78 -13.38 8.91 -9.63
N ILE A 79 -14.70 8.79 -9.81
CA ILE A 79 -15.35 7.50 -10.08
C ILE A 79 -15.18 7.14 -11.56
N HIS A 80 -14.62 5.96 -11.81
CA HIS A 80 -14.53 5.31 -13.12
C HIS A 80 -15.22 3.95 -13.10
N TYR A 81 -15.49 3.42 -14.29
CA TYR A 81 -16.11 2.11 -14.48
C TYR A 81 -15.29 1.28 -15.47
N THR A 82 -15.01 0.03 -15.14
CA THR A 82 -14.14 -0.85 -15.95
C THR A 82 -14.59 -2.31 -15.91
N SER A 83 -14.04 -3.16 -16.79
CA SER A 83 -14.19 -4.60 -16.70
C SER A 83 -13.21 -5.17 -15.68
N PHE A 84 -13.71 -5.93 -14.72
CA PHE A 84 -12.94 -6.75 -13.79
C PHE A 84 -13.05 -8.22 -14.21
N TYR A 85 -11.92 -8.90 -14.34
CA TYR A 85 -11.80 -10.29 -14.75
C TYR A 85 -11.55 -11.16 -13.50
N PRO A 86 -12.55 -11.96 -13.07
CA PRO A 86 -12.40 -12.83 -11.90
C PRO A 86 -11.30 -13.87 -12.10
N GLY A 87 -10.69 -14.31 -10.99
CA GLY A 87 -9.63 -15.33 -11.01
C GLY A 87 -10.12 -16.71 -11.47
N ASP A 88 -11.40 -16.99 -11.26
CA ASP A 88 -12.14 -18.07 -11.90
C ASP A 88 -13.26 -17.46 -12.78
N PRO A 89 -13.07 -17.37 -14.10
CA PRO A 89 -14.13 -16.89 -15.00
C PRO A 89 -15.37 -17.80 -15.04
N SER A 90 -15.25 -19.08 -14.67
CA SER A 90 -16.36 -20.04 -14.77
C SER A 90 -17.46 -19.80 -13.73
N SER A 91 -17.10 -19.36 -12.52
CA SER A 91 -18.07 -18.97 -11.48
C SER A 91 -18.86 -17.69 -11.78
N TYR A 92 -18.42 -16.87 -12.74
CA TYR A 92 -19.02 -15.54 -13.01
C TYR A 92 -19.54 -15.36 -14.45
N GLY A 93 -19.19 -16.25 -15.38
CA GLY A 93 -19.68 -16.24 -16.77
C GLY A 93 -19.09 -15.17 -17.68
N GLY A 94 -18.15 -14.36 -17.18
CA GLY A 94 -17.48 -13.30 -17.95
C GLY A 94 -16.87 -12.21 -17.06
N PRO A 95 -16.44 -11.08 -17.65
CA PRO A 95 -15.99 -9.91 -16.91
C PRO A 95 -17.16 -9.23 -16.18
N ILE A 96 -16.89 -8.68 -15.00
CA ILE A 96 -17.83 -7.93 -14.18
C ILE A 96 -17.60 -6.44 -14.43
N HIS A 97 -18.66 -5.68 -14.70
CA HIS A 97 -18.54 -4.22 -14.75
C HIS A 97 -18.43 -3.67 -13.30
N ALA A 98 -17.30 -3.07 -12.97
CA ALA A 98 -16.95 -2.65 -11.61
C ALA A 98 -16.68 -1.14 -11.54
N MET A 99 -17.12 -0.53 -10.44
CA MET A 99 -16.80 0.85 -10.08
C MET A 99 -15.42 0.90 -9.39
N VAL A 100 -14.62 1.92 -9.68
CA VAL A 100 -13.28 2.11 -9.11
C VAL A 100 -13.00 3.60 -8.94
N TYR A 101 -12.34 3.97 -7.83
CA TYR A 101 -11.85 5.34 -7.60
C TYR A 101 -10.44 5.48 -8.17
N ILE A 102 -10.20 6.53 -8.96
CA ILE A 102 -8.94 6.78 -9.67
C ILE A 102 -8.51 8.24 -9.47
N GLY A 103 -7.30 8.46 -8.94
CA GLY A 103 -6.67 9.77 -8.86
C GLY A 103 -6.07 10.11 -10.23
N THR A 104 -6.74 10.96 -10.99
CA THR A 104 -6.28 11.34 -12.34
C THR A 104 -5.04 12.25 -12.25
N PRO A 105 -4.21 12.35 -13.31
CA PRO A 105 -3.06 13.26 -13.31
C PRO A 105 -3.39 14.75 -13.17
N ASP A 106 -4.66 15.13 -13.25
CA ASP A 106 -5.16 16.49 -12.96
C ASP A 106 -5.39 16.74 -11.45
N ASN A 107 -5.29 15.71 -10.60
CA ASN A 107 -5.38 15.82 -9.14
C ASN A 107 -4.14 16.57 -8.60
N PRO A 108 -4.29 17.66 -7.81
CA PRO A 108 -3.17 18.36 -7.18
C PRO A 108 -2.24 17.49 -6.31
N GLN A 109 -2.74 16.36 -5.79
CA GLN A 109 -1.94 15.40 -5.02
C GLN A 109 -1.14 14.41 -5.90
N PHE A 110 -1.30 14.45 -7.22
CA PHE A 110 -0.55 13.59 -8.13
C PHE A 110 0.91 14.04 -8.24
N ILE A 111 1.81 13.34 -7.54
CA ILE A 111 3.25 13.68 -7.52
C ILE A 111 3.96 13.22 -8.80
N GLY A 112 3.35 12.31 -9.57
CA GLY A 112 3.92 11.81 -10.81
C GLY A 112 5.15 10.92 -10.60
N PRO A 113 6.11 10.88 -11.55
CA PRO A 113 7.34 10.14 -11.37
C PRO A 113 8.23 10.70 -10.27
N GLN A 114 8.80 9.78 -9.49
CA GLN A 114 9.92 10.00 -8.58
C GLN A 114 10.97 8.92 -8.87
N ASP A 115 12.23 9.14 -8.49
CA ASP A 115 13.20 8.04 -8.49
C ASP A 115 12.78 7.00 -7.44
N PRO A 116 12.82 5.68 -7.72
CA PRO A 116 12.38 4.66 -6.76
C PRO A 116 13.17 4.64 -5.44
N GLN A 117 14.43 5.11 -5.42
CA GLN A 117 15.20 5.21 -4.20
C GLN A 117 14.79 6.44 -3.38
N GLU A 118 14.62 7.60 -4.01
CA GLU A 118 14.07 8.80 -3.35
C GLU A 118 12.67 8.52 -2.80
N LEU A 119 11.84 7.81 -3.56
CA LEU A 119 10.50 7.39 -3.15
C LEU A 119 10.52 6.39 -1.99
N ALA A 120 11.41 5.40 -2.01
CA ALA A 120 11.57 4.46 -0.90
C ALA A 120 12.08 5.15 0.38
N GLU A 121 13.02 6.09 0.27
CA GLU A 121 13.49 6.88 1.40
C GLU A 121 12.40 7.82 1.94
N HIS A 122 11.54 8.36 1.07
CA HIS A 122 10.36 9.13 1.47
C HIS A 122 9.31 8.26 2.20
N ILE A 123 8.97 7.08 1.67
CA ILE A 123 8.04 6.12 2.29
C ILE A 123 8.57 5.63 3.64
N TRP A 124 9.88 5.38 3.76
CA TRP A 124 10.49 4.98 5.02
C TRP A 124 10.44 6.10 6.09
N CYS A 125 10.49 7.38 5.68
CA CYS A 125 10.37 8.53 6.60
C CYS A 125 8.92 8.89 6.97
N SER A 126 7.92 8.54 6.14
CA SER A 126 6.56 9.06 6.26
C SER A 126 5.70 8.32 7.29
N LYS A 127 4.90 9.08 8.05
CA LYS A 127 3.94 8.57 9.03
C LYS A 127 2.75 9.52 9.14
N GLY A 128 1.54 8.97 9.25
CA GLY A 128 0.30 9.72 9.43
C GLY A 128 -0.60 9.13 10.52
N PRO A 129 -1.83 9.67 10.67
CA PRO A 129 -2.81 9.19 11.65
C PRO A 129 -3.17 7.70 11.53
N SER A 130 -2.99 7.08 10.36
CA SER A 130 -3.28 5.67 10.09
C SER A 130 -2.05 4.76 10.14
N GLY A 131 -0.93 5.22 10.70
CA GLY A 131 0.30 4.43 10.85
C GLY A 131 1.45 4.91 9.97
N GLU A 132 2.51 4.11 9.90
CA GLU A 132 3.71 4.37 9.11
C GLU A 132 3.45 4.06 7.63
N ASN A 133 4.11 4.77 6.73
CA ASN A 133 3.87 4.61 5.30
C ASN A 133 4.49 3.31 4.75
N LYS A 134 5.57 2.82 5.37
CA LYS A 134 6.14 1.49 5.06
C LYS A 134 5.19 0.34 5.41
N GLU A 135 4.37 0.48 6.44
CA GLU A 135 3.38 -0.55 6.83
C GLU A 135 2.36 -0.73 5.69
N TYR A 136 1.82 0.37 5.16
CA TYR A 136 0.95 0.37 3.98
C TYR A 136 1.57 -0.33 2.77
N LEU A 137 2.86 -0.07 2.49
CA LEU A 137 3.56 -0.66 1.35
C LEU A 137 3.75 -2.17 1.53
N PHE A 138 4.05 -2.64 2.74
CA PHE A 138 4.18 -4.07 3.04
C PHE A 138 2.81 -4.78 3.06
N GLU A 139 1.78 -4.15 3.63
CA GLU A 139 0.38 -4.62 3.59
C GLU A 139 -0.12 -4.76 2.14
N LEU A 140 0.26 -3.83 1.25
CA LEU A 140 -0.06 -3.87 -0.17
C LEU A 140 0.71 -4.96 -0.92
N GLU A 141 2.01 -5.14 -0.64
CA GLU A 141 2.82 -6.20 -1.25
C GLU A 141 2.29 -7.60 -0.88
N GLU A 142 2.10 -7.87 0.42
CA GLU A 142 1.53 -9.13 0.90
C GLU A 142 0.12 -9.35 0.34
N GLY A 143 -0.71 -8.31 0.36
CA GLY A 143 -2.07 -8.34 -0.19
C GLY A 143 -2.11 -8.67 -1.68
N LEU A 144 -1.16 -8.17 -2.48
CA LEU A 144 -1.06 -8.46 -3.91
C LEU A 144 -0.47 -9.85 -4.19
N GLU A 145 0.59 -10.26 -3.48
CA GLU A 145 1.14 -11.62 -3.63
C GLU A 145 0.14 -12.71 -3.19
N GLY A 146 -0.71 -12.42 -2.20
CA GLY A 146 -1.74 -13.33 -1.71
C GLY A 146 -2.89 -13.65 -2.69
N LEU A 147 -3.11 -12.85 -3.75
CA LEU A 147 -4.25 -13.07 -4.67
C LEU A 147 -4.06 -14.26 -5.61
N SER A 148 -2.82 -14.59 -6.00
CA SER A 148 -2.46 -15.66 -6.95
C SER A 148 -0.93 -15.77 -7.16
N PRO A 149 -0.43 -16.86 -7.77
CA PRO A 149 0.99 -16.95 -8.18
C PRO A 149 1.49 -15.91 -9.20
N GLU A 150 0.60 -15.13 -9.83
CA GLU A 150 0.94 -14.12 -10.86
C GLU A 150 0.68 -12.66 -10.44
N SER A 151 0.21 -12.42 -9.20
CA SER A 151 -0.37 -11.11 -8.83
C SER A 151 0.55 -10.12 -8.11
N GLY A 152 1.73 -10.56 -7.67
CA GLY A 152 2.70 -9.67 -7.04
C GLY A 152 3.29 -8.66 -8.02
N ASP A 153 2.90 -7.40 -7.87
CA ASP A 153 3.33 -6.25 -8.69
C ASP A 153 4.83 -5.98 -8.57
N LYS A 154 5.47 -5.63 -9.69
CA LYS A 154 6.93 -5.43 -9.77
C LYS A 154 7.40 -4.10 -9.20
N HIS A 155 6.59 -3.05 -9.30
CA HIS A 155 6.90 -1.73 -8.76
C HIS A 155 6.73 -1.74 -7.23
N VAL A 156 5.62 -2.29 -6.73
CA VAL A 156 5.37 -2.45 -5.28
C VAL A 156 6.48 -3.28 -4.64
N ARG A 157 6.88 -4.41 -5.26
CA ARG A 157 7.97 -5.26 -4.75
C ARG A 157 9.35 -4.58 -4.78
N ASP A 158 9.67 -3.80 -5.83
CA ASP A 158 10.93 -3.04 -5.90
C ASP A 158 11.00 -1.97 -4.80
N LEU A 159 9.93 -1.21 -4.57
CA LEU A 159 9.86 -0.25 -3.48
C LEU A 159 9.94 -0.94 -2.11
N ALA A 160 9.20 -2.03 -1.90
CA ALA A 160 9.19 -2.76 -0.63
C ALA A 160 10.57 -3.37 -0.31
N ALA A 161 11.31 -3.85 -1.32
CA ALA A 161 12.69 -4.29 -1.17
C ALA A 161 13.61 -3.13 -0.73
N ARG A 162 13.53 -1.97 -1.38
CA ARG A 162 14.33 -0.78 -1.01
C ARG A 162 14.04 -0.30 0.40
N VAL A 163 12.77 -0.26 0.82
CA VAL A 163 12.37 0.14 2.18
C VAL A 163 12.95 -0.83 3.22
N ARG A 164 13.01 -2.13 2.93
CA ARG A 164 13.70 -3.12 3.78
C ARG A 164 15.22 -2.93 3.81
N GLU A 165 15.86 -2.64 2.68
CA GLU A 165 17.30 -2.32 2.65
C GLU A 165 17.65 -1.07 3.47
N ILE A 166 16.78 -0.05 3.47
CA ILE A 166 16.92 1.14 4.31
C ILE A 166 16.76 0.78 5.80
N GLU A 167 15.77 -0.06 6.14
CA GLU A 167 15.54 -0.53 7.51
C GLU A 167 16.69 -1.39 8.04
N ASP A 168 17.22 -2.34 7.25
CA ASP A 168 18.42 -3.12 7.61
C ASP A 168 19.67 -2.23 7.76
N ARG A 169 19.82 -1.20 6.91
CA ARG A 169 20.92 -0.22 6.99
C ARG A 169 20.87 0.59 8.29
N VAL A 170 19.68 0.95 8.76
CA VAL A 170 19.49 1.74 9.99
C VAL A 170 19.49 0.85 11.24
N GLY A 171 18.77 -0.27 11.24
CA GLY A 171 18.76 -1.25 12.35
C GLY A 171 20.12 -1.94 12.53
N GLY A 172 20.85 -2.19 11.44
CA GLY A 172 22.21 -2.72 11.47
C GLY A 172 23.22 -1.79 12.15
N ALA A 173 22.99 -0.47 12.11
CA ALA A 173 23.82 0.51 12.83
C ALA A 173 23.63 0.44 14.36
N VAL A 174 22.54 -0.17 14.85
CA VAL A 174 22.24 -0.33 16.28
C VAL A 174 22.60 -1.74 16.78
N ARG A 175 23.79 -2.22 16.42
CA ARG A 175 24.39 -3.42 17.01
C ARG A 175 25.63 -3.06 17.83
N PRO A 176 25.64 -3.27 19.17
CA PRO A 176 26.80 -2.96 19.98
C PRO A 176 27.98 -3.85 19.60
N VAL A 177 29.17 -3.25 19.52
CA VAL A 177 30.42 -3.97 19.22
C VAL A 177 30.64 -5.08 20.26
N ARG A 178 30.76 -6.33 19.80
CA ARG A 178 31.13 -7.46 20.66
C ARG A 178 32.58 -7.29 21.12
N ASN A 179 32.78 -6.73 22.31
CA ASN A 179 34.07 -6.74 22.97
C ASN A 179 34.55 -8.19 23.20
N TYR A 180 35.70 -8.52 22.61
CA TYR A 180 36.44 -9.74 22.96
C TYR A 180 37.23 -9.52 24.24
N GLY A 181 36.91 -10.26 25.31
CA GLY A 181 37.71 -10.32 26.53
C GLY A 181 36.87 -10.31 27.81
N GLY A 182 36.97 -11.39 28.59
CA GLY A 182 36.28 -11.54 29.88
C GLY A 182 35.84 -13.00 30.11
N GLN A 183 36.15 -13.56 31.27
CA GLN A 183 35.97 -14.98 31.56
C GLN A 183 35.11 -15.19 32.82
N LEU A 184 34.10 -16.05 32.70
CA LEU A 184 33.32 -16.69 33.77
C LEU A 184 32.76 -15.81 34.92
N HIS A 185 31.43 -15.72 34.97
CA HIS A 185 30.73 -16.44 36.05
C HIS A 185 29.33 -16.88 35.62
N ALA A 186 28.83 -17.95 36.24
CA ALA A 186 27.44 -18.37 36.13
C ALA A 186 26.68 -18.02 37.42
N THR A 187 25.43 -17.61 37.29
CA THR A 187 24.43 -17.50 38.37
C THR A 187 23.05 -17.77 37.76
N GLU A 188 22.40 -18.84 38.22
CA GLU A 188 21.00 -19.12 37.89
C GLU A 188 20.06 -18.13 38.58
N PHE A 189 18.92 -17.80 37.95
CA PHE A 189 17.73 -17.35 38.66
C PHE A 189 16.48 -18.03 38.10
N ARG A 190 15.57 -18.42 38.99
CA ARG A 190 14.29 -19.08 38.66
C ARG A 190 13.31 -18.09 38.03
N GLY A 191 12.46 -18.57 37.13
CA GLY A 191 11.30 -17.83 36.62
C GLY A 191 10.01 -18.10 37.41
N VAL A 192 9.17 -17.06 37.50
CA VAL A 192 7.71 -17.01 37.74
C VAL A 192 7.27 -15.66 37.12
N GLY A 193 6.16 -15.47 36.43
CA GLY A 193 5.08 -16.37 35.97
C GLY A 193 4.09 -15.56 35.10
N GLU A 194 3.02 -16.19 34.61
CA GLU A 194 1.97 -15.52 33.81
C GLU A 194 1.05 -14.64 34.68
N ILE A 195 0.67 -13.45 34.21
CA ILE A 195 -0.51 -12.70 34.69
C ILE A 195 -1.18 -11.97 33.51
N ASP A 196 -2.14 -12.67 32.91
CA ASP A 196 -3.53 -12.26 32.57
C ASP A 196 -3.87 -11.01 31.72
N ASP A 197 -4.95 -11.15 30.93
CA ASP A 197 -5.56 -10.12 30.08
C ASP A 197 -6.66 -9.36 30.82
N GLN A 198 -6.69 -8.02 30.67
CA GLN A 198 -7.89 -7.17 30.76
C GLN A 198 -7.50 -5.71 30.43
N ASN A 199 -8.26 -4.83 29.78
CA ASN A 199 -9.43 -4.80 28.87
C ASN A 199 -9.98 -3.35 28.99
N GLU A 200 -10.67 -2.83 27.97
CA GLU A 200 -11.40 -1.54 27.98
C GLU A 200 -10.56 -0.26 28.23
N ALA A 201 -11.00 0.97 27.91
CA ALA A 201 -11.89 1.48 26.85
C ALA A 201 -11.81 3.03 26.88
N ASP A 202 -12.70 3.71 26.16
CA ASP A 202 -13.12 5.11 26.33
C ASP A 202 -12.05 6.21 26.31
N LYS A 203 -12.00 6.92 25.18
CA LYS A 203 -11.82 8.38 25.18
C LYS A 203 -12.96 9.02 24.39
N ALA A 204 -13.51 10.08 24.98
CA ALA A 204 -14.59 10.90 24.46
C ALA A 204 -14.09 12.00 23.52
#